data_AF-A0A914MZ09-F1
#
_entry.id   AF-A0A914MZ09-F1
#
_cell.length_a   1.000
_cell.length_b   1.000
_cell.length_c   1.000
_cell.angle_alpha   90.00
_cell.angle_beta   90.00
_cell.angle_gamma   90.00
#
_symmetry.space_group_name_H-M   'P 1'
#
loop_
_entity.id
_entity.type
_entity.pdbx_description
1 polymer ?
#
loop_
_entity_poly.entity_id
_entity_poly.type
_entity_poly.pdbx_seq_one_letter_code
_entity_poly.pdbx_strand_id
1 'polypeptide(L)'
;MDRVYSLSVYETPTHFYIIGSDATESIFRTLKIDRITQNEFIVGEPNHDYSKADIGELLATVSSSSIVTPTEKWGRKRNSTVSTGGGLLRTLEKACGLIGAVRFLHGYYLLLVSKAKQICQIGNHSIFKVEDVSMIYLPSTSTPLPPEEQRYAKLFQTVDFTTNFYFSYTYKLSRTLQENSLAEKGINWNKNNYKFNMKSEQKFVWNDFLLEPFRKSRVNRKWYLELVHGYIGHQLVELPCAKFDLILLARRSAEFAGTRFLKRGTNYKGAVANDVETEQIVWEVSNSGSLNSGKFSAFV
;
A
#
# COMPACT_ATOMS: atom_id res chain seq x y z
N MET A 1 -11.37 10.55 -10.01
CA MET A 1 -10.07 10.29 -9.37
C MET A 1 -10.25 10.42 -7.86
N ASP A 2 -10.73 9.36 -7.19
CA ASP A 2 -10.97 9.34 -5.74
C ASP A 2 -9.92 8.46 -5.04
N ARG A 3 -8.67 8.93 -4.95
CA ARG A 3 -7.56 8.20 -4.32
C ARG A 3 -6.93 9.06 -3.24
N VAL A 4 -6.44 8.41 -2.18
CA VAL A 4 -5.62 9.05 -1.16
C VAL A 4 -4.15 8.96 -1.59
N TYR A 5 -3.46 10.10 -1.65
CA TYR A 5 -2.06 10.21 -2.10
C TYR A 5 -1.08 10.50 -0.95
N SER A 6 -1.58 11.05 0.14
CA SER A 6 -0.80 11.35 1.33
C SER A 6 -1.60 10.95 2.56
N LEU A 7 -0.91 10.34 3.53
CA LEU A 7 -1.48 9.88 4.78
C LEU A 7 -0.70 10.44 5.95
N SER A 8 -1.41 10.80 7.01
CA SER A 8 -0.85 11.13 8.32
C SER A 8 -1.51 10.26 9.37
N VAL A 9 -0.74 9.79 10.36
CA VAL A 9 -1.25 8.92 11.42
C VAL A 9 -1.16 9.64 12.76
N TYR A 10 -2.30 9.76 13.41
CA TYR A 10 -2.45 10.32 14.74
C TYR A 10 -2.94 9.25 15.70
N GLU A 11 -2.49 9.36 16.94
CA GLU A 11 -2.66 8.37 17.98
C GLU A 11 -3.29 9.02 19.20
N THR A 12 -4.33 8.37 19.74
CA THR A 12 -4.92 8.69 21.04
C THR A 12 -4.92 7.44 21.91
N PRO A 13 -5.25 7.54 23.21
CA PRO A 13 -5.31 6.38 24.10
C PRO A 13 -6.26 5.27 23.62
N THR A 14 -7.31 5.63 22.87
CA THR A 14 -8.38 4.71 22.46
C THR A 14 -8.37 4.37 20.98
N HIS A 15 -7.87 5.24 20.11
CA HIS A 15 -7.99 5.08 18.66
C HIS A 15 -6.73 5.57 17.92
N PHE A 16 -6.53 5.05 16.71
CA PHE A 16 -5.72 5.70 15.69
C PHE A 16 -6.62 6.41 14.69
N TYR A 17 -6.22 7.61 14.29
CA TYR A 17 -6.84 8.38 13.23
C TYR A 17 -5.86 8.49 12.07
N ILE A 18 -6.23 7.93 10.92
CA ILE A 18 -5.47 8.06 9.68
C ILE A 18 -6.16 9.14 8.86
N ILE A 19 -5.46 10.24 8.60
CA ILE A 19 -5.95 11.33 7.77
C ILE A 19 -5.36 11.16 6.39
N GLY A 20 -6.21 10.98 5.39
CA GLY A 20 -5.83 10.88 3.99
C GLY A 20 -6.17 12.14 3.23
N SER A 21 -5.25 12.65 2.41
CA SER A 21 -5.51 13.74 1.48
C SER A 21 -5.44 13.30 0.03
N ASP A 22 -6.14 14.03 -0.82
CA ASP A 22 -5.91 14.00 -2.26
C ASP A 22 -4.52 14.60 -2.62
N ALA A 23 -4.18 14.55 -3.91
CA ALA A 23 -2.88 15.03 -4.41
C ALA A 23 -2.71 16.55 -4.26
N THR A 24 -3.81 17.30 -4.20
CA THR A 24 -3.85 18.76 -4.08
C THR A 24 -3.95 19.26 -2.63
N GLU A 25 -4.07 18.36 -1.66
CA GLU A 25 -4.30 18.66 -0.24
C GLU A 25 -5.54 19.56 0.00
N SER A 26 -6.56 19.39 -0.84
CA SER A 26 -7.83 20.13 -0.76
C SER A 26 -8.92 19.34 -0.06
N ILE A 27 -8.97 18.03 -0.30
CA ILE A 27 -9.99 17.14 0.25
C ILE A 27 -9.30 16.15 1.18
N PHE A 28 -9.79 16.09 2.41
CA PHE A 28 -9.32 15.18 3.44
C PHE A 28 -10.38 14.16 3.80
N ARG A 29 -9.93 12.98 4.17
CA ARG A 29 -10.77 11.87 4.64
C ARG A 29 -10.13 11.25 5.85
N THR A 30 -10.91 10.48 6.60
CA THR A 30 -10.44 9.87 7.83
C THR A 30 -10.69 8.36 7.84
N LEU A 31 -9.78 7.60 8.41
CA LEU A 31 -10.05 6.26 8.93
C LEU A 31 -9.84 6.29 10.44
N LYS A 32 -10.74 5.64 11.15
CA LYS A 32 -10.67 5.47 12.60
C LYS A 32 -10.45 4.00 12.90
N ILE A 33 -9.34 3.68 13.56
CA ILE A 33 -8.98 2.32 13.96
C ILE A 33 -9.06 2.22 15.48
N ASP A 34 -9.77 1.23 16.00
CA ASP A 34 -9.86 0.97 17.43
C ASP A 34 -8.54 0.40 17.98
N ARG A 35 -8.17 0.80 19.21
CA ARG A 35 -7.00 0.29 19.93
C ARG A 35 -7.37 -0.52 21.18
N ILE A 36 -8.62 -0.45 21.60
CA ILE A 36 -9.09 -1.06 22.85
C ILE A 36 -9.25 -2.57 22.64
N THR A 37 -9.87 -2.95 21.53
CA THR A 37 -10.16 -4.35 21.20
C THR A 37 -8.93 -5.00 20.57
N GLN A 38 -8.14 -5.71 21.38
CA GLN A 38 -6.88 -6.31 20.92
C GLN A 38 -7.07 -7.46 19.91
N ASN A 39 -8.24 -8.12 19.93
CA ASN A 39 -8.47 -9.33 19.15
C ASN A 39 -9.06 -9.09 17.76
N GLU A 40 -9.67 -7.92 17.52
CA GLU A 40 -10.37 -7.65 16.27
C GLU A 40 -9.83 -6.39 15.60
N PHE A 41 -9.78 -6.42 14.28
CA PHE A 41 -9.37 -5.25 13.50
C PHE A 41 -10.62 -4.42 13.17
N ILE A 42 -10.98 -3.52 14.07
CA ILE A 42 -12.13 -2.63 13.90
C ILE A 42 -11.64 -1.33 13.26
N VAL A 43 -12.08 -1.08 12.04
CA VAL A 43 -11.82 0.16 11.29
C VAL A 43 -13.13 0.73 10.76
N GLY A 44 -13.34 2.01 11.00
CA GLY A 44 -14.43 2.79 10.44
C GLY A 44 -13.92 3.77 9.40
N GLU A 45 -14.60 3.82 8.26
CA GLU A 45 -14.43 4.85 7.22
C GLU A 45 -15.68 5.75 7.25
N PRO A 46 -15.62 6.94 7.87
CA PRO A 46 -16.68 7.92 7.75
C PRO A 46 -16.80 8.35 6.29
N ASN A 47 -18.01 8.28 5.73
CA ASN A 47 -18.30 8.74 4.37
C ASN A 47 -18.46 10.27 4.34
N HIS A 48 -17.40 11.00 4.71
CA HIS A 48 -17.39 12.45 4.72
C HIS A 48 -16.06 12.99 4.20
N ASP A 49 -16.17 14.02 3.36
CA ASP A 49 -15.06 14.75 2.80
C ASP A 49 -14.87 16.03 3.59
N TYR A 50 -13.70 16.19 4.19
CA TYR A 50 -13.35 17.29 5.09
C TYR A 50 -12.48 18.31 4.35
N SER A 51 -12.62 19.58 4.70
CA SER A 51 -11.65 20.61 4.37
C SER A 51 -10.46 20.59 5.33
N LYS A 52 -9.41 21.34 5.00
CA LYS A 52 -8.24 21.51 5.88
C LYS A 52 -8.61 22.12 7.23
N ALA A 53 -9.57 23.05 7.26
CA ALA A 53 -10.04 23.68 8.49
C ALA A 53 -10.80 22.66 9.37
N ASP A 54 -11.68 21.86 8.76
CA ASP A 54 -12.48 20.86 9.48
C ASP A 54 -11.59 19.78 10.12
N ILE A 55 -10.53 19.35 9.43
CA ILE A 55 -9.54 18.44 10.02
C ILE A 55 -8.80 19.09 11.19
N GLY A 56 -8.43 20.37 11.05
CA GLY A 56 -7.81 21.12 12.14
C GLY A 56 -8.68 21.15 13.39
N GLU A 57 -9.97 21.40 13.22
CA GLU A 57 -10.96 21.36 14.30
C GLU A 57 -11.12 19.95 14.87
N LEU A 58 -11.29 18.94 14.02
CA LEU A 58 -11.43 17.53 14.46
C LEU A 58 -10.23 17.10 15.31
N LEU A 59 -9.00 17.38 14.86
CA LEU A 59 -7.80 17.04 15.61
C LEU A 59 -7.70 17.84 16.93
N ALA A 60 -8.16 19.09 16.96
CA ALA A 60 -8.22 19.89 18.18
C ALA A 60 -9.28 19.38 19.18
N THR A 61 -10.43 18.89 18.70
CA THR A 61 -11.45 18.24 19.54
C THR A 61 -10.93 16.92 20.10
N VAL A 62 -10.21 16.15 19.29
CA VAL A 62 -9.64 14.86 19.72
C VAL A 62 -8.49 15.04 20.72
N SER A 63 -7.68 16.09 20.56
CA SER A 63 -6.61 16.39 21.52
C SER A 63 -7.15 16.88 22.87
N SER A 64 -8.13 17.79 22.87
CA SER A 64 -8.75 18.31 24.10
C SER A 64 -9.54 17.28 24.91
N SER A 65 -10.09 16.25 24.25
CA SER A 65 -10.84 15.16 24.90
C SER A 65 -9.96 14.04 25.46
N SER A 66 -8.66 14.01 25.16
CA SER A 66 -7.75 12.93 25.56
C SER A 66 -6.89 13.31 26.78
N ILE A 67 -7.52 13.45 27.95
CA ILE A 67 -6.82 13.63 29.24
C ILE A 67 -6.59 12.25 29.89
N VAL A 68 -5.36 11.71 29.89
CA VAL A 68 -4.79 10.84 30.95
C VAL A 68 -3.24 10.95 30.94
N THR A 69 -2.67 10.84 32.14
CA THR A 69 -1.34 11.15 32.72
C THR A 69 -0.03 10.75 32.00
N PRO A 70 1.09 11.45 32.30
CA PRO A 70 2.40 11.20 31.71
C PRO A 70 3.10 10.00 32.36
N THR A 71 3.61 9.07 31.54
CA THR A 71 4.61 8.08 31.96
C THR A 71 5.79 8.08 30.99
N GLU A 72 6.98 8.00 31.58
CA GLU A 72 8.26 8.35 30.97
C GLU A 72 8.80 7.31 29.99
N LYS A 73 9.74 7.78 29.16
CA LYS A 73 10.22 7.23 27.89
C LYS A 73 11.27 6.12 28.05
N TRP A 74 11.37 5.25 27.04
CA TRP A 74 12.63 4.59 26.66
C TRP A 74 12.92 4.70 25.15
N GLY A 75 14.12 5.18 24.81
CA GLY A 75 14.91 4.64 23.70
C GLY A 75 14.70 5.15 22.27
N ARG A 76 14.86 6.46 22.00
CA ARG A 76 15.53 7.04 20.81
C ARG A 76 15.47 8.56 20.91
N LYS A 77 16.62 9.24 20.80
CA LYS A 77 16.69 10.71 20.68
C LYS A 77 15.94 11.14 19.41
N ARG A 78 14.69 11.58 19.56
CA ARG A 78 13.94 12.35 18.56
C ARG A 78 14.13 13.83 18.90
N ASN A 79 14.68 14.60 17.96
CA ASN A 79 14.78 16.05 18.09
C ASN A 79 13.38 16.63 18.29
N SER A 80 13.14 17.15 19.49
CA SER A 80 11.89 17.69 19.97
C SER A 80 12.03 19.20 20.01
N THR A 81 11.53 19.88 18.99
CA THR A 81 11.14 21.29 19.08
C THR A 81 9.62 21.34 19.28
N VAL A 82 9.22 21.35 20.55
CA VAL A 82 8.09 22.03 21.24
C VAL A 82 6.88 22.42 20.34
N SER A 83 5.64 21.97 20.60
CA SER A 83 4.78 22.57 21.64
C SER A 83 3.63 21.68 22.16
N THR A 84 3.54 21.66 23.50
CA THR A 84 2.35 21.92 24.34
C THR A 84 0.95 21.45 23.87
N GLY A 85 0.42 20.41 24.52
CA GLY A 85 -1.00 20.01 24.46
C GLY A 85 -1.18 18.50 24.53
N GLY A 86 -1.49 17.95 25.71
CA GLY A 86 -1.65 16.52 25.93
C GLY A 86 -2.81 15.91 25.13
N GLY A 87 -2.64 14.66 24.70
CA GLY A 87 -3.73 13.78 24.25
C GLY A 87 -3.58 13.16 22.85
N LEU A 88 -3.08 13.92 21.88
CA LEU A 88 -2.94 13.48 20.49
C LEU A 88 -1.47 13.42 20.09
N LEU A 89 -0.95 12.22 19.84
CA LEU A 89 0.41 12.01 19.35
C LEU A 89 0.40 11.87 17.84
N ARG A 90 1.17 12.70 17.12
CA ARG A 90 1.39 12.47 15.68
C ARG A 90 2.48 11.42 15.48
N THR A 91 2.07 10.17 15.26
CA THR A 91 2.97 9.02 15.17
C THR A 91 3.69 8.95 13.82
N LEU A 92 3.01 9.38 12.74
CA LEU A 92 3.60 9.48 11.40
C LEU A 92 3.11 10.75 10.70
N GLU A 93 4.06 11.58 10.25
CA GLU A 93 3.76 12.85 9.56
C GLU A 93 3.23 12.64 8.16
N LYS A 94 3.92 11.82 7.36
CA LYS A 94 3.60 11.61 5.95
C LYS A 94 3.92 10.18 5.56
N ALA A 95 2.96 9.58 4.86
CA ALA A 95 3.07 8.30 4.18
C ALA A 95 2.40 8.39 2.80
N CYS A 96 2.91 7.62 1.86
CA CYS A 96 2.40 7.49 0.50
C CYS A 96 1.12 6.66 0.45
N GLY A 97 0.96 5.66 1.32
CA GLY A 97 -0.21 4.79 1.31
C GLY A 97 -0.16 3.66 2.34
N LEU A 98 -1.32 3.06 2.62
CA LEU A 98 -1.44 1.87 3.45
C LEU A 98 -1.12 0.63 2.63
N ILE A 99 -0.28 -0.26 3.17
CA ILE A 99 0.00 -1.55 2.52
C ILE A 99 -0.61 -2.73 3.28
N GLY A 100 -1.13 -2.50 4.48
CA GLY A 100 -1.99 -3.45 5.18
C GLY A 100 -1.78 -3.47 6.69
N ALA A 101 -2.33 -4.49 7.31
CA ALA A 101 -2.20 -4.77 8.73
C ALA A 101 -1.91 -6.25 8.94
N VAL A 102 -1.07 -6.57 9.93
CA VAL A 102 -0.70 -7.94 10.27
C VAL A 102 -0.84 -8.15 11.77
N ARG A 103 -1.42 -9.28 12.17
CA ARG A 103 -1.47 -9.72 13.56
C ARG A 103 -0.45 -10.83 13.78
N PHE A 104 0.34 -10.73 14.85
CA PHE A 104 1.14 -11.86 15.32
C PHE A 104 0.39 -12.59 16.44
N LEU A 105 0.80 -12.46 17.71
CA LEU A 105 0.13 -13.16 18.82
C LEU A 105 -0.93 -12.26 19.46
N HIS A 106 -0.53 -11.05 19.87
CA HIS A 106 -1.36 -10.21 20.76
C HIS A 106 -2.04 -9.06 20.04
N GLY A 107 -1.42 -8.51 19.00
CA GLY A 107 -1.87 -7.24 18.43
C GLY A 107 -1.67 -7.12 16.94
N TYR A 108 -2.40 -6.17 16.36
CA TYR A 108 -2.21 -5.77 14.97
C TYR A 108 -1.11 -4.72 14.86
N TYR A 109 -0.31 -4.86 13.81
CA TYR A 109 0.64 -3.86 13.34
C TYR A 109 0.12 -3.29 12.03
N LEU A 110 0.12 -1.96 11.96
CA LEU A 110 -0.22 -1.21 10.77
C LEU A 110 1.05 -0.94 9.94
N LEU A 111 0.96 -1.19 8.64
CA LEU A 111 2.08 -1.05 7.70
C LEU A 111 1.75 0.06 6.68
N LEU A 112 2.64 1.04 6.59
CA LEU A 112 2.52 2.18 5.68
C LEU A 112 3.81 2.40 4.91
N VAL A 113 3.70 2.79 3.65
CA VAL A 113 4.86 3.26 2.87
C VAL A 113 5.15 4.69 3.31
N SER A 114 6.27 4.91 4.00
CA SER A 114 6.69 6.25 4.45
C SER A 114 7.37 7.03 3.32
N LYS A 115 8.12 6.35 2.45
CA LYS A 115 8.80 6.97 1.30
C LYS A 115 8.69 6.09 0.06
N ALA A 116 8.49 6.74 -1.08
CA ALA A 116 8.49 6.10 -2.37
C ALA A 116 9.06 7.06 -3.42
N LYS A 117 9.70 6.49 -4.43
CA LYS A 117 10.28 7.23 -5.55
C LYS A 117 9.60 6.83 -6.85
N GLN A 118 9.18 7.82 -7.63
CA GLN A 118 8.71 7.57 -8.99
C GLN A 118 9.89 7.10 -9.85
N ILE A 119 9.74 5.95 -10.50
CA ILE A 119 10.82 5.33 -11.29
C ILE A 119 10.51 5.23 -12.78
N CYS A 120 9.24 5.28 -13.15
CA CYS A 120 8.76 5.02 -14.50
C CYS A 120 7.33 5.57 -14.62
N GLN A 121 6.87 5.77 -15.85
CA GLN A 121 5.51 6.13 -16.15
C GLN A 121 5.02 5.30 -17.35
N ILE A 122 3.88 4.63 -17.22
CA ILE A 122 3.18 3.98 -18.33
C ILE A 122 2.06 4.91 -18.75
N GLY A 123 2.21 5.62 -19.86
CA GLY A 123 1.18 6.56 -20.32
C GLY A 123 0.95 7.69 -19.32
N ASN A 124 -0.25 7.80 -18.75
CA ASN A 124 -0.60 8.77 -17.70
C ASN A 124 -0.40 8.24 -16.28
N HIS A 125 0.18 7.04 -16.13
CA HIS A 125 0.26 6.35 -14.85
C HIS A 125 1.67 6.30 -14.31
N SER A 126 1.92 7.04 -13.23
CA SER A 126 3.19 6.99 -12.51
C SER A 126 3.35 5.68 -11.73
N ILE A 127 4.55 5.11 -11.81
CA ILE A 127 4.97 3.91 -11.08
C ILE A 127 5.98 4.31 -10.03
N PHE A 128 5.77 3.84 -8.81
CA PHE A 128 6.59 4.16 -7.65
C PHE A 128 7.27 2.91 -7.12
N LYS A 129 8.56 3.04 -6.79
CA LYS A 129 9.32 2.07 -6.01
C LYS A 129 9.22 2.46 -4.52
N VAL A 130 8.97 1.48 -3.67
CA VAL A 130 8.98 1.66 -2.21
C VAL A 130 10.43 1.89 -1.75
N GLU A 131 10.66 2.95 -0.97
CA GLU A 131 11.98 3.27 -0.40
C GLU A 131 12.04 3.07 1.11
N ASP A 132 10.91 3.22 1.80
CA ASP A 132 10.82 3.03 3.25
C ASP A 132 9.40 2.63 3.66
N VAL A 133 9.31 1.81 4.70
CA VAL A 133 8.06 1.32 5.28
C VAL A 133 8.07 1.51 6.79
N SER A 134 7.01 2.13 7.30
CA SER A 134 6.77 2.30 8.72
C SER A 134 5.81 1.22 9.24
N MET A 135 6.18 0.61 10.36
CA MET A 135 5.40 -0.40 11.07
C MET A 135 5.01 0.14 12.45
N ILE A 136 3.71 0.28 12.70
CA ILE A 136 3.15 0.88 13.92
C ILE A 136 2.34 -0.17 14.66
N TYR A 137 2.63 -0.38 15.94
CA TYR A 137 1.85 -1.29 16.79
C TYR A 137 0.55 -0.62 17.25
N LEU A 138 -0.59 -1.28 17.05
CA LEU A 138 -1.90 -0.68 17.32
C LEU A 138 -2.34 -0.75 18.79
N PRO A 139 -2.22 -1.87 19.53
CA PRO A 139 -2.67 -1.90 20.91
C PRO A 139 -1.94 -0.89 21.81
N SER A 140 -2.69 -0.30 22.74
CA SER A 140 -2.11 0.48 23.83
C SER A 140 -1.55 -0.49 24.87
N THR A 141 -0.23 -0.67 24.92
CA THR A 141 0.41 -1.51 25.94
C THR A 141 1.09 -0.64 26.96
N SER A 142 0.58 -0.65 28.20
CA SER A 142 1.27 -0.15 29.39
C SER A 142 2.38 -1.09 29.89
N THR A 143 2.49 -2.28 29.28
CA THR A 143 3.50 -3.30 29.60
C THR A 143 4.48 -3.50 28.45
N PRO A 144 5.73 -3.94 28.75
CA PRO A 144 6.66 -4.35 27.71
C PRO A 144 6.05 -5.47 26.84
N LEU A 145 6.22 -5.36 25.52
CA LEU A 145 5.76 -6.40 24.59
C LEU A 145 6.40 -7.75 24.95
N PRO A 146 5.63 -8.86 25.00
CA PRO A 146 6.16 -10.18 25.26
C PRO A 146 7.34 -10.52 24.33
N PRO A 147 8.38 -11.24 24.81
CA PRO A 147 9.54 -11.59 23.99
C PRO A 147 9.19 -12.33 22.70
N GLU A 148 8.14 -13.16 22.72
CA GLU A 148 7.64 -13.89 21.56
C GLU A 148 7.06 -12.97 20.48
N GLU A 149 6.28 -11.96 20.89
CA GLU A 149 5.73 -10.94 19.98
C GLU A 149 6.87 -10.20 19.27
N GLN A 150 7.88 -9.78 20.05
CA GLN A 150 9.07 -9.10 19.52
C GLN A 150 9.86 -10.00 18.55
N ARG A 151 9.93 -11.30 18.81
CA ARG A 151 10.58 -12.28 17.92
C ARG A 151 9.86 -12.38 16.58
N TYR A 152 8.53 -12.50 16.57
CA TYR A 152 7.75 -12.54 15.33
C TYR A 152 7.82 -11.23 14.55
N ALA A 153 7.73 -10.08 15.24
CA ALA A 153 7.89 -8.78 14.62
C ALA A 153 9.27 -8.62 13.96
N LYS A 154 10.35 -9.03 14.64
CA LYS A 154 11.71 -9.05 14.07
C LYS A 154 11.84 -10.00 12.89
N LEU A 155 11.21 -11.18 12.95
CA LEU A 155 11.21 -12.12 11.84
C LEU A 155 10.49 -11.52 10.62
N PHE A 156 9.35 -10.87 10.82
CA PHE A 156 8.64 -10.19 9.74
C PHE A 156 9.46 -9.06 9.12
N GLN A 157 10.20 -8.29 9.95
CA GLN A 157 11.11 -7.23 9.48
C GLN A 157 12.31 -7.74 8.66
N THR A 158 12.54 -9.05 8.58
CA THR A 158 13.51 -9.62 7.62
C THR A 158 13.03 -9.51 6.17
N VAL A 159 11.71 -9.33 5.96
CA VAL A 159 11.15 -9.01 4.66
C VAL A 159 11.45 -7.56 4.35
N ASP A 160 12.37 -7.35 3.42
CA ASP A 160 12.74 -6.02 2.98
C ASP A 160 11.77 -5.49 1.90
N PHE A 161 10.85 -4.64 2.32
CA PHE A 161 9.92 -3.94 1.42
C PHE A 161 10.59 -2.91 0.51
N THR A 162 11.84 -2.53 0.76
CA THR A 162 12.57 -1.55 -0.07
C THR A 162 13.25 -2.20 -1.27
N THR A 163 13.46 -3.52 -1.19
CA THR A 163 14.00 -4.32 -2.28
C THR A 163 12.88 -4.75 -3.21
N ASN A 164 12.80 -4.11 -4.38
CA ASN A 164 12.04 -4.60 -5.54
C ASN A 164 10.51 -4.64 -5.37
N PHE A 165 9.95 -3.76 -4.53
CA PHE A 165 8.50 -3.55 -4.44
C PHE A 165 8.06 -2.27 -5.14
N TYR A 166 6.97 -2.41 -5.88
CA TYR A 166 6.43 -1.34 -6.72
C TYR A 166 4.92 -1.22 -6.56
N PHE A 167 4.41 -0.02 -6.76
CA PHE A 167 2.98 0.26 -6.80
C PHE A 167 2.66 1.41 -7.74
N SER A 168 1.39 1.55 -8.09
CA SER A 168 0.86 2.75 -8.74
C SER A 168 -0.51 3.08 -8.14
N TYR A 169 -0.83 4.37 -8.02
CA TYR A 169 -2.14 4.81 -7.52
C TYR A 169 -3.25 4.59 -8.55
N THR A 170 -2.91 4.68 -9.83
CA THR A 170 -3.87 4.72 -10.94
C THR A 170 -3.77 3.53 -11.88
N TYR A 171 -2.69 2.76 -11.85
CA TYR A 171 -2.49 1.58 -12.70
C TYR A 171 -2.35 0.30 -11.88
N LYS A 172 -3.00 -0.78 -12.32
CA LYS A 172 -2.90 -2.09 -11.64
C LYS A 172 -1.70 -2.85 -12.18
N LEU A 173 -0.56 -2.73 -11.49
CA LEU A 173 0.66 -3.45 -11.85
C LEU A 173 0.49 -4.97 -11.79
N SER A 174 -0.45 -5.51 -11.03
CA SER A 174 -0.71 -6.96 -10.96
C SER A 174 -1.31 -7.54 -12.24
N ARG A 175 -1.68 -6.70 -13.22
CA ARG A 175 -2.29 -7.09 -14.48
C ARG A 175 -1.38 -6.72 -15.65
N THR A 176 -1.57 -7.43 -16.75
CA THR A 176 -0.93 -7.08 -18.03
C THR A 176 -1.50 -5.78 -18.60
N LEU A 177 -0.77 -5.13 -19.52
CA LEU A 177 -1.25 -3.97 -20.26
C LEU A 177 -2.53 -4.29 -21.04
N GLN A 178 -2.62 -5.49 -21.62
CA GLN A 178 -3.82 -5.94 -22.32
C GLN A 178 -5.04 -5.93 -21.39
N GLU A 179 -4.92 -6.53 -20.19
CA GLU A 179 -6.00 -6.57 -19.20
C GLU A 179 -6.37 -5.16 -18.70
N ASN A 180 -5.39 -4.28 -18.51
CA ASN A 180 -5.62 -2.91 -18.09
C ASN A 180 -6.30 -2.07 -19.19
N SER A 181 -5.89 -2.18 -20.45
CA SER A 181 -6.52 -1.49 -21.58
C SER A 181 -7.96 -1.95 -21.80
N LEU A 182 -8.23 -3.25 -21.67
CA LEU A 182 -9.59 -3.79 -21.75
C LEU A 182 -10.47 -3.30 -20.61
N ALA A 183 -9.93 -3.25 -19.38
CA ALA A 183 -10.65 -2.74 -18.22
C ALA A 183 -11.03 -1.26 -18.37
N GLU A 184 -10.17 -0.42 -18.96
CA GLU A 184 -10.50 0.98 -19.26
C GLU A 184 -11.64 1.12 -20.28
N LYS A 185 -11.77 0.16 -21.20
CA LYS A 185 -12.87 0.09 -22.17
C LYS A 185 -14.16 -0.51 -21.58
N GLY A 186 -14.17 -0.82 -20.27
CA GLY A 186 -15.29 -1.49 -19.60
C GLY A 186 -15.42 -2.97 -19.96
N ILE A 187 -14.44 -3.54 -20.68
CA ILE A 187 -14.43 -4.95 -21.07
C ILE A 187 -13.79 -5.75 -19.93
N ASN A 188 -14.62 -6.32 -19.07
CA ASN A 188 -14.14 -7.25 -18.05
C ASN A 188 -13.79 -8.58 -18.73
N TRP A 189 -12.49 -8.89 -18.82
CA TRP A 189 -12.01 -10.21 -19.22
C TRP A 189 -12.35 -11.24 -18.14
N ASN A 190 -13.59 -11.71 -18.14
CA ASN A 190 -14.02 -12.77 -17.24
C ASN A 190 -13.37 -14.08 -17.69
N LYS A 191 -12.26 -14.47 -17.06
CA LYS A 191 -11.80 -15.88 -17.05
C LYS A 191 -12.83 -16.82 -16.37
N ASN A 192 -13.95 -16.30 -15.86
CA ASN A 192 -15.00 -17.02 -15.14
C ASN A 192 -15.82 -18.03 -15.99
N ASN A 193 -15.68 -18.05 -17.32
CA ASN A 193 -16.22 -19.17 -18.11
C ASN A 193 -15.41 -20.47 -17.93
N TYR A 194 -14.23 -20.39 -17.32
CA TYR A 194 -13.52 -21.56 -16.81
C TYR A 194 -13.81 -21.70 -15.30
N LYS A 195 -14.35 -22.84 -14.87
CA LYS A 195 -14.66 -23.20 -13.47
C LYS A 195 -13.46 -23.16 -12.51
N PHE A 196 -12.28 -22.78 -12.99
CA PHE A 196 -11.12 -22.48 -12.14
C PHE A 196 -11.20 -21.02 -11.71
N ASN A 197 -11.60 -20.84 -10.44
CA ASN A 197 -11.60 -19.57 -9.73
C ASN A 197 -10.15 -19.09 -9.45
N MET A 198 -9.28 -19.11 -10.46
CA MET A 198 -8.01 -18.40 -10.41
C MET A 198 -8.34 -16.94 -10.65
N LYS A 199 -8.43 -16.18 -9.56
CA LYS A 199 -8.27 -14.74 -9.58
C LYS A 199 -6.83 -14.44 -10.02
N SER A 200 -6.56 -14.58 -11.32
CA SER A 200 -5.26 -14.33 -11.97
C SER A 200 -4.68 -12.97 -11.56
N GLU A 201 -5.55 -12.02 -11.21
CA GLU A 201 -5.21 -10.68 -10.74
C GLU A 201 -4.61 -10.65 -9.33
N GLN A 202 -4.93 -11.62 -8.46
CA GLN A 202 -4.48 -11.65 -7.07
C GLN A 202 -3.11 -12.32 -6.90
N LYS A 203 -2.71 -13.22 -7.81
CA LYS A 203 -1.46 -13.97 -7.64
C LYS A 203 -0.22 -13.08 -7.63
N PHE A 204 -0.29 -11.87 -8.20
CA PHE A 204 0.80 -10.88 -8.22
C PHE A 204 0.65 -9.77 -7.19
N VAL A 205 -0.49 -9.68 -6.47
CA VAL A 205 -0.66 -8.74 -5.35
C VAL A 205 0.05 -9.34 -4.15
N TRP A 206 1.27 -8.88 -3.87
CA TRP A 206 2.11 -9.50 -2.85
C TRP A 206 1.54 -9.31 -1.44
N ASN A 207 0.98 -8.15 -1.16
CA ASN A 207 0.42 -7.80 0.14
C ASN A 207 -1.06 -8.21 0.30
N ASP A 208 -1.57 -9.15 -0.50
CA ASP A 208 -2.98 -9.57 -0.47
C ASP A 208 -3.44 -9.99 0.93
N PHE A 209 -2.59 -10.76 1.63
CA PHE A 209 -2.81 -11.17 3.01
C PHE A 209 -2.85 -9.98 3.99
N LEU A 210 -1.96 -9.01 3.83
CA LEU A 210 -1.90 -7.82 4.68
C LEU A 210 -3.13 -6.92 4.49
N LEU A 211 -3.76 -6.97 3.31
CA LEU A 211 -4.96 -6.21 2.99
C LEU A 211 -6.25 -6.87 3.47
N GLU A 212 -6.22 -8.13 3.91
CA GLU A 212 -7.42 -8.84 4.38
C GLU A 212 -8.21 -8.11 5.47
N PRO A 213 -7.58 -7.56 6.54
CA PRO A 213 -8.32 -6.87 7.60
C PRO A 213 -9.13 -5.68 7.07
N PHE A 214 -8.54 -4.87 6.18
CA PHE A 214 -9.21 -3.75 5.54
C PHE A 214 -10.34 -4.17 4.60
N ARG A 215 -10.12 -5.24 3.83
CA ARG A 215 -11.13 -5.77 2.89
C ARG A 215 -12.32 -6.40 3.61
N LYS A 216 -12.10 -7.11 4.71
CA LYS A 216 -13.17 -7.67 5.56
C LYS A 216 -14.02 -6.56 6.17
N SER A 217 -13.38 -5.48 6.61
CA SER A 217 -14.06 -4.28 7.13
C SER A 217 -14.62 -3.35 6.04
N ARG A 218 -14.59 -3.78 4.77
CA ARG A 218 -15.13 -3.05 3.61
C ARG A 218 -14.55 -1.64 3.40
N VAL A 219 -13.34 -1.39 3.88
CA VAL A 219 -12.63 -0.13 3.62
C VAL A 219 -12.41 0.02 2.11
N ASN A 220 -12.69 1.22 1.60
CA ASN A 220 -12.57 1.51 0.19
C ASN A 220 -11.12 1.34 -0.28
N ARG A 221 -10.95 0.78 -1.49
CA ARG A 221 -9.65 0.59 -2.16
C ARG A 221 -8.83 1.87 -2.24
N LYS A 222 -9.45 3.06 -2.19
CA LYS A 222 -8.76 4.34 -2.23
C LYS A 222 -7.71 4.55 -1.15
N TRP A 223 -7.82 3.84 -0.03
CA TRP A 223 -6.94 3.97 1.14
C TRP A 223 -5.66 3.16 1.05
N TYR A 224 -5.69 2.02 0.34
CA TYR A 224 -4.58 1.08 0.33
C TYR A 224 -3.99 0.85 -1.06
N LEU A 225 -2.71 0.48 -1.04
CA LEU A 225 -1.89 0.21 -2.20
C LEU A 225 -1.72 -1.30 -2.36
N GLU A 226 -1.84 -1.77 -3.60
CA GLU A 226 -1.46 -3.12 -3.98
C GLU A 226 0.01 -3.11 -4.40
N LEU A 227 0.83 -3.88 -3.71
CA LEU A 227 2.26 -4.00 -3.99
C LEU A 227 2.52 -5.18 -4.93
N VAL A 228 3.41 -4.98 -5.89
CA VAL A 228 3.96 -6.03 -6.75
C VAL A 228 5.45 -6.17 -6.46
N HIS A 229 5.90 -7.40 -6.31
CA HIS A 229 7.31 -7.74 -6.13
C HIS A 229 7.91 -8.21 -7.45
N GLY A 230 9.10 -7.71 -7.82
CA GLY A 230 9.77 -8.16 -9.04
C GLY A 230 10.77 -7.13 -9.57
N TYR A 231 10.59 -6.66 -10.80
CA TYR A 231 11.48 -5.67 -11.39
C TYR A 231 10.70 -4.74 -12.30
N ILE A 232 11.03 -3.45 -12.26
CA ILE A 232 10.55 -2.47 -13.23
C ILE A 232 11.74 -1.61 -13.64
N GLY A 233 12.01 -1.58 -14.93
CA GLY A 233 12.98 -0.70 -15.56
C GLY A 233 12.39 -0.08 -16.82
N HIS A 234 12.86 1.09 -17.20
CA HIS A 234 12.49 1.68 -18.47
C HIS A 234 13.68 2.41 -19.10
N GLN A 235 13.63 2.56 -20.42
CA GLN A 235 14.63 3.24 -21.20
C GLN A 235 13.93 4.02 -22.31
N LEU A 236 14.18 5.33 -22.33
CA LEU A 236 13.78 6.17 -23.46
C LEU A 236 14.69 5.87 -24.65
N VAL A 237 14.06 5.55 -25.78
CA VAL A 237 14.70 5.28 -27.08
C VAL A 237 14.29 6.37 -28.05
N GLU A 238 15.25 7.16 -28.49
CA GLU A 238 15.03 8.23 -29.47
C GLU A 238 15.48 7.76 -30.85
N LEU A 239 14.53 7.68 -31.79
CA LEU A 239 14.78 7.44 -33.21
C LEU A 239 14.57 8.75 -34.00
N PRO A 240 15.12 8.87 -35.23
CA PRO A 240 15.00 10.10 -36.03
C PRO A 240 13.56 10.59 -36.25
N CYS A 241 12.58 9.69 -36.27
CA CYS A 241 11.18 10.00 -36.55
C CYS A 241 10.21 9.73 -35.38
N ALA A 242 10.70 9.22 -34.23
CA ALA A 242 9.83 8.84 -33.11
C ALA A 242 10.60 8.70 -31.80
N LYS A 243 9.91 8.90 -30.67
CA LYS A 243 10.44 8.64 -29.33
C LYS A 243 9.60 7.57 -28.64
N PHE A 244 10.25 6.51 -28.18
CA PHE A 244 9.60 5.39 -27.52
C PHE A 244 10.11 5.25 -26.10
N ASP A 245 9.22 4.97 -25.15
CA ASP A 245 9.60 4.47 -23.84
C ASP A 245 9.49 2.95 -23.84
N LEU A 246 10.62 2.27 -23.68
CA LEU A 246 10.70 0.82 -23.56
C LEU A 246 10.71 0.46 -22.08
N ILE A 247 9.66 -0.19 -21.62
CA ILE A 247 9.43 -0.53 -20.21
C ILE A 247 9.49 -2.05 -20.08
N LEU A 248 10.32 -2.55 -19.18
CA LEU A 248 10.41 -3.96 -18.81
C LEU A 248 9.89 -4.15 -17.41
N LEU A 249 8.88 -5.01 -17.27
CA LEU A 249 8.16 -5.25 -16.03
C LEU A 249 8.17 -6.76 -15.75
N ALA A 250 8.80 -7.18 -14.65
CA ALA A 250 8.73 -8.55 -14.17
C ALA A 250 7.95 -8.61 -12.84
N ARG A 251 6.99 -9.54 -12.75
CA ARG A 251 6.11 -9.71 -11.58
C ARG A 251 6.27 -11.10 -11.05
N ARG A 252 6.69 -11.21 -9.79
CA ARG A 252 6.81 -12.50 -9.10
C ARG A 252 5.50 -12.80 -8.38
N SER A 253 4.99 -14.02 -8.55
CA SER A 253 3.79 -14.46 -7.85
C SER A 253 4.04 -14.55 -6.34
N ALA A 254 3.03 -14.10 -5.58
CA ALA A 254 2.91 -14.28 -4.14
C ALA A 254 2.46 -15.70 -3.77
N GLU A 255 1.83 -16.42 -4.70
CA GLU A 255 1.36 -17.78 -4.48
C GLU A 255 2.52 -18.76 -4.44
N PHE A 256 2.47 -19.67 -3.47
CA PHE A 256 3.45 -20.74 -3.29
C PHE A 256 4.92 -20.25 -3.33
N ALA A 257 5.16 -19.00 -2.94
CA ALA A 257 6.48 -18.39 -2.89
C ALA A 257 7.36 -19.04 -1.82
N GLY A 258 8.66 -19.09 -2.07
CA GLY A 258 9.66 -19.60 -1.13
C GLY A 258 11.08 -19.32 -1.61
N THR A 259 12.06 -19.63 -0.76
CA THR A 259 13.47 -19.52 -1.13
C THR A 259 13.81 -20.50 -2.25
N ARG A 260 14.63 -20.03 -3.20
CA ARG A 260 15.17 -20.86 -4.28
C ARG A 260 15.88 -22.05 -3.62
N PHE A 261 15.67 -23.26 -4.15
CA PHE A 261 16.14 -24.56 -3.63
C PHE A 261 15.31 -25.19 -2.49
N LEU A 262 14.54 -24.43 -1.71
CA LEU A 262 13.66 -25.00 -0.67
C LEU A 262 12.21 -25.21 -1.16
N LYS A 263 11.80 -24.51 -2.22
CA LYS A 263 10.45 -24.62 -2.78
C LYS A 263 10.49 -24.73 -4.30
N ARG A 264 10.00 -25.86 -4.83
CA ARG A 264 9.94 -26.20 -6.26
C ARG A 264 8.67 -27.00 -6.55
N GLY A 265 8.27 -27.06 -7.82
CA GLY A 265 7.08 -27.79 -8.27
C GLY A 265 5.80 -26.99 -8.12
N THR A 266 4.68 -27.69 -8.11
CA THR A 266 3.33 -27.14 -8.00
C THR A 266 2.70 -27.49 -6.66
N ASN A 267 1.78 -26.66 -6.18
CA ASN A 267 0.90 -27.02 -5.07
C ASN A 267 -0.36 -27.76 -5.56
N TYR A 268 -1.17 -28.25 -4.63
CA TYR A 268 -2.44 -28.94 -4.94
C TYR A 268 -3.48 -28.06 -5.65
N LYS A 269 -3.32 -26.74 -5.64
CA LYS A 269 -4.17 -25.79 -6.38
C LYS A 269 -3.67 -25.52 -7.80
N GLY A 270 -2.55 -26.13 -8.20
CA GLY A 270 -1.92 -25.93 -9.52
C GLY A 270 -1.00 -24.71 -9.61
N ALA A 271 -0.76 -23.97 -8.52
CA ALA A 271 0.15 -22.83 -8.53
C ALA A 271 1.61 -23.30 -8.52
N VAL A 272 2.39 -22.82 -9.48
CA VAL A 272 3.82 -23.12 -9.62
C VAL A 272 4.63 -22.29 -8.61
N ALA A 273 5.61 -22.92 -7.98
CA ALA A 273 6.50 -22.25 -7.05
C ALA A 273 7.32 -21.17 -7.77
N ASN A 274 7.29 -19.95 -7.25
CA ASN A 274 8.10 -18.82 -7.75
C ASN A 274 7.82 -18.47 -9.22
N ASP A 275 6.56 -18.55 -9.64
CA ASP A 275 6.11 -18.09 -10.96
C ASP A 275 6.48 -16.61 -11.19
N VAL A 276 6.94 -16.28 -12.39
CA VAL A 276 7.31 -14.92 -12.80
C VAL A 276 6.74 -14.65 -14.18
N GLU A 277 6.05 -13.53 -14.31
CA GLU A 277 5.56 -13.01 -15.59
C GLU A 277 6.40 -11.80 -15.98
N THR A 278 6.94 -11.79 -17.20
CA THR A 278 7.74 -10.70 -17.73
C THR A 278 6.98 -10.05 -18.86
N GLU A 279 6.74 -8.76 -18.78
CA GLU A 279 6.06 -7.98 -19.79
C GLU A 279 6.97 -6.87 -20.29
N GLN A 280 7.12 -6.80 -21.61
CA GLN A 280 7.76 -5.70 -22.30
C GLN A 280 6.69 -4.80 -22.88
N ILE A 281 6.72 -3.51 -22.51
CA ILE A 281 5.80 -2.49 -23.00
C ILE A 281 6.60 -1.46 -23.81
N VAL A 282 6.07 -1.08 -24.97
CA VAL A 282 6.59 0.02 -25.78
C VAL A 282 5.49 1.06 -25.89
N TRP A 283 5.80 2.31 -25.55
CA TRP A 283 4.89 3.44 -25.67
C TRP A 283 5.51 4.51 -26.57
N GLU A 284 4.78 4.92 -27.61
CA GLU A 284 5.16 6.09 -28.43
C GLU A 284 4.86 7.38 -27.65
N VAL A 285 5.89 8.00 -27.06
CA VAL A 285 5.76 9.13 -26.12
C VAL A 285 5.20 10.40 -26.76
N SER A 286 5.38 10.56 -28.08
CA SER A 286 4.76 11.65 -28.85
C SER A 286 3.24 11.56 -28.95
N ASN A 287 2.64 10.44 -28.56
CA ASN A 287 1.20 10.24 -28.61
C ASN A 287 0.56 10.40 -27.22
N SER A 288 -0.78 10.33 -27.16
CA SER A 288 -1.55 10.37 -25.93
C SER A 288 -1.05 9.34 -24.90
N GLY A 289 -0.94 9.74 -23.64
CA GLY A 289 -0.63 8.84 -22.52
C GLY A 289 -1.84 8.05 -22.00
N SER A 290 -3.05 8.28 -22.53
CA SER A 290 -4.22 7.48 -22.17
C SER A 290 -4.16 6.10 -22.83
N LEU A 291 -4.45 5.02 -22.11
CA LEU A 291 -4.39 3.65 -22.67
C LEU A 291 -5.44 3.41 -23.76
N ASN A 292 -6.45 4.28 -23.86
CA ASN A 292 -7.51 4.20 -24.88
C ASN A 292 -7.13 4.82 -26.23
N SER A 293 -6.30 5.88 -26.22
CA SER A 293 -5.97 6.66 -27.42
C SER A 293 -4.48 6.66 -27.76
N GLY A 294 -3.62 6.29 -26.80
CA GLY A 294 -2.19 6.18 -27.02
C GLY A 294 -1.81 4.95 -27.83
N LYS A 295 -0.65 5.02 -28.47
CA LYS A 295 -0.05 3.88 -29.15
C LYS A 295 0.87 3.15 -28.19
N PHE A 296 0.37 2.02 -27.70
CA PHE A 296 1.11 1.10 -26.88
C PHE A 296 1.23 -0.25 -27.58
N SER A 297 2.32 -0.96 -27.32
CA SER A 297 2.49 -2.37 -27.64
C SER A 297 2.96 -3.09 -26.40
N ALA A 298 2.47 -4.30 -26.15
CA ALA A 298 2.92 -5.14 -25.05
C ALA A 298 3.16 -6.57 -25.51
N PHE A 299 4.15 -7.20 -24.92
CA PHE A 299 4.49 -8.60 -25.10
C PHE A 299 4.75 -9.22 -23.72
N VAL A 300 4.10 -10.34 -23.42
CA VAL A 300 4.17 -11.07 -22.14
C VAL A 300 4.75 -12.44 -22.38
#